data_AF-A0A5N6IU80-F1
#
_entry.id   AF-A0A5N6IU80-F1
#
_cell.length_a   1.000
_cell.length_b   1.000
_cell.length_c   1.000
_cell.angle_alpha   90.00
_cell.angle_beta   90.00
_cell.angle_gamma   90.00
#
_symmetry.space_group_name_H-M   'P 1'
#
loop_
_entity.id
_entity.type
_entity.pdbx_description
1 polymer ?
#
loop_
_entity_poly.entity_id
_entity_poly.type
_entity_poly.pdbx_seq_one_letter_code
_entity_poly.pdbx_strand_id
1 'polypeptide(L)' 'MTKDKFAEKGATEQTLFISMKSFPPIHTTSFVAPENVSVDDLKEVQFPEGVHVDIHQED' A
#
# COMPACT_ATOMS: atom_id res chain seq x y z
N MET A 1 -10.03 1.02 2.06
CA MET A 1 -9.43 2.36 2.26
C MET A 1 -8.05 2.48 1.61
N THR A 2 -6.99 1.80 2.09
CA THR A 2 -5.65 1.84 1.43
C THR A 2 -5.65 1.14 0.08
N LYS A 3 -6.33 0.01 0.00
CA LYS A 3 -6.49 -0.82 -1.19
C LYS A 3 -7.09 -0.08 -2.39
N ASP A 4 -8.10 0.75 -2.15
CA ASP A 4 -8.80 1.48 -3.20
C ASP A 4 -7.89 2.54 -3.84
N LYS A 5 -7.05 3.21 -3.04
CA LYS A 5 -6.14 4.27 -3.50
C LYS A 5 -5.00 3.76 -4.39
N PHE A 6 -4.46 2.58 -4.10
CA PHE A 6 -3.44 1.97 -4.97
C PHE A 6 -4.07 1.33 -6.21
N ALA A 7 -5.30 0.80 -6.10
CA ALA A 7 -6.05 0.33 -7.25
C ALA A 7 -6.34 1.47 -8.26
N GLU A 8 -6.54 2.70 -7.80
CA GLU A 8 -6.64 3.90 -8.67
C GLU A 8 -5.37 4.15 -9.51
N LYS A 9 -4.21 3.65 -9.07
CA LYS A 9 -2.92 3.69 -9.80
C LYS A 9 -2.69 2.45 -10.68
N GLY A 10 -3.66 1.56 -10.76
CA GLY A 10 -3.56 0.31 -11.54
C GLY A 10 -2.88 -0.84 -10.79
N ALA A 11 -2.66 -0.73 -9.47
CA ALA A 11 -2.17 -1.85 -8.68
C ALA A 11 -3.19 -2.98 -8.64
N THR A 12 -2.77 -4.20 -8.98
CA THR A 12 -3.61 -5.40 -9.03
C THR A 12 -3.10 -6.49 -8.09
N GLU A 13 -3.94 -7.49 -7.86
CA GLU A 13 -3.61 -8.75 -7.16
C GLU A 13 -2.96 -8.57 -5.78
N GLN A 14 -3.81 -8.36 -4.77
CA GLN A 14 -3.35 -8.46 -3.38
C GLN A 14 -3.07 -9.90 -3.01
N THR A 15 -1.80 -10.25 -2.84
CA THR A 15 -1.35 -11.61 -2.53
C THR A 15 -1.26 -11.87 -1.02
N LEU A 16 -1.02 -10.83 -0.21
CA LEU A 16 -0.83 -10.94 1.23
C LEU A 16 -1.59 -9.85 1.96
N PHE A 17 -2.30 -10.22 3.03
CA PHE A 17 -2.93 -9.30 3.98
C PHE A 17 -2.68 -9.79 5.41
N ILE A 18 -1.74 -9.15 6.10
CA ILE A 18 -1.40 -9.45 7.49
C ILE A 18 -1.94 -8.33 8.36
N SER A 19 -2.68 -8.69 9.40
CA SER A 19 -3.23 -7.76 10.39
C SER A 19 -2.67 -8.11 11.77
N MET A 20 -1.88 -7.22 12.35
CA MET A 20 -1.39 -7.36 13.72
C MET A 20 -2.35 -6.70 14.70
N LYS A 21 -2.70 -7.42 15.77
CA LYS A 21 -3.39 -6.87 16.93
C LYS A 21 -2.39 -6.07 17.78
N SER A 22 -2.06 -4.87 17.30
CA SER A 22 -1.16 -3.90 17.96
C SER A 22 -1.89 -2.57 18.21
N PHE A 23 -1.28 -1.70 19.02
CA PHE A 23 -1.68 -0.30 19.15
C PHE A 23 -0.50 0.60 18.78
N PRO A 24 -0.56 1.35 17.65
CA PRO A 24 -1.66 1.39 16.68
C PRO A 24 -1.82 0.07 15.89
N PRO A 25 -3.00 -0.21 15.30
CA PRO A 25 -3.21 -1.36 14.42
C PRO A 25 -2.29 -1.29 13.20
N ILE A 26 -1.65 -2.42 12.85
CA ILE A 26 -0.75 -2.51 11.69
C ILE A 26 -1.34 -3.50 10.70
N HIS A 27 -1.48 -3.04 9.45
CA HIS A 27 -1.88 -3.87 8.31
C HIS A 27 -0.78 -3.84 7.25
N THR A 28 -0.25 -5.00 6.90
CA THR A 28 0.73 -5.15 5.82
C THR A 28 0.05 -5.83 4.65
N THR A 29 0.22 -5.27 3.45
CA THR A 29 -0.30 -5.88 2.23
C THR A 29 0.68 -5.77 1.09
N SER A 30 0.73 -6.81 0.26
CA SER A 30 1.52 -6.85 -0.96
C SER A 30 0.58 -6.75 -2.16
N PHE A 31 1.02 -6.04 -3.20
CA PHE A 31 0.31 -5.87 -4.46
C PHE A 31 1.32 -5.79 -5.59
N VAL A 32 0.87 -6.04 -6.82
CA VAL A 32 1.69 -5.86 -8.02
C VAL A 32 1.35 -4.50 -8.62
N ALA A 33 2.37 -3.65 -8.77
CA ALA A 33 2.24 -2.39 -9.48
C ALA A 33 2.58 -2.59 -10.98
N PRO A 34 1.93 -1.85 -11.89
CA PRO A 34 2.32 -1.82 -13.30
C PRO A 34 3.76 -1.32 -13.50
N GLU A 35 4.45 -1.77 -14.55
CA GLU A 35 5.84 -1.39 -14.83
C GLU A 35 6.06 0.12 -15.04
N ASN A 36 4.99 0.85 -15.39
CA ASN A 36 5.02 2.28 -15.60
C ASN A 36 4.80 3.12 -14.33
N VAL A 37 4.64 2.49 -13.16
CA VAL A 37 4.44 3.14 -11.87
C VAL A 37 5.66 2.90 -10.99
N SER A 38 6.34 3.97 -10.59
CA SER A 38 7.49 3.86 -9.70
C SER A 38 7.08 3.79 -8.23
N VAL A 39 7.98 3.33 -7.36
CA VAL A 39 7.76 3.35 -5.90
C VAL A 39 7.55 4.77 -5.39
N ASP A 40 8.26 5.75 -5.94
CA ASP A 40 8.13 7.15 -5.58
C ASP A 40 6.71 7.67 -5.88
N ASP A 41 6.16 7.33 -7.05
CA ASP A 41 4.78 7.70 -7.42
C ASP A 41 3.73 7.11 -6.46
N LEU A 42 4.00 5.92 -5.90
CA LEU A 42 3.13 5.29 -4.91
C LEU A 42 3.25 5.95 -3.54
N LYS A 43 4.45 6.42 -3.16
CA LYS A 43 4.69 7.13 -1.91
C LYS A 43 4.04 8.51 -1.88
N GLU A 44 3.78 9.12 -3.04
CA GLU A 44 3.05 10.39 -3.14
C GLU A 44 1.53 10.27 -2.84
N VAL A 45 1.00 9.05 -2.72
CA VAL A 45 -0.42 8.84 -2.39
C VAL A 45 -0.71 9.39 -0.99
N GLN A 46 -1.59 10.38 -0.92
CA GLN A 46 -1.98 10.97 0.36
C GLN A 46 -3.00 10.10 1.09
N PHE A 47 -2.75 9.90 2.39
CA PHE A 47 -3.66 9.20 3.30
C PHE A 47 -4.31 10.17 4.30
N PRO A 48 -5.50 9.83 4.83
CA PRO A 48 -6.13 10.63 5.88
C PRO A 48 -5.23 10.82 7.10
N GLU A 49 -5.49 11.89 7.86
CA GLU A 49 -4.75 12.19 9.09
C GLU A 49 -4.78 11.00 10.07
N GLY A 50 -3.61 10.70 10.65
CA GLY A 50 -3.43 9.56 11.56
C GLY A 50 -3.13 8.21 10.89
N VAL A 51 -3.14 8.13 9.56
CA VAL A 51 -2.75 6.93 8.81
C VAL A 51 -1.31 7.06 8.31
N HIS A 52 -0.43 6.21 8.82
CA HIS A 52 0.94 6.08 8.31
C HIS A 52 1.03 4.89 7.36
N VAL A 53 1.63 5.10 6.19
CA VAL A 53 1.82 4.07 5.18
C VAL A 53 3.27 4.07 4.77
N ASP A 54 3.86 2.88 4.72
CA ASP A 54 5.22 2.68 4.26
C ASP A 54 5.22 1.67 3.11
N ILE A 55 5.97 1.97 2.06
CA ILE A 55 5.96 1.21 0.80
C ILE A 55 7.37 0.70 0.53
N HIS A 56 7.47 -0.62 0.43
CA HIS A 56 8.69 -1.34 0.10
C HIS A 56 8.50 -2.09 -1.21
N GLN A 57 9.56 -2.15 -2.01
CA GLN A 57 9.65 -3.02 -3.17
C GLN A 57 10.46 -4.26 -2.76
N GLU A 58 9.96 -5.45 -3.08
CA GLU A 58 10.73 -6.69 -2.93
C GLU A 58 11.68 -6.83 -4.14
N ASP A 59 12.96 -7.15 -3.87
CA ASP A 59 14.02 -7.41 -4.87
C ASP A 59 13.87 -8.79 -5.55
#